data_AF-A0A6P0N963-F1
#
_entry.id   AF-A0A6P0N963-F1
#
_cell.length_a   1.000
_cell.length_b   1.000
_cell.length_c   1.000
_cell.angle_alpha   90.00
_cell.angle_beta   90.00
_cell.angle_gamma   90.00
#
_symmetry.space_group_name_H-M   'P 1'
#
loop_
_entity.id
_entity.type
_entity.pdbx_description
1 polymer ?
#
loop_
_entity_poly.entity_id
_entity_poly.type
_entity_poly.pdbx_seq_one_letter_code
_entity_poly.pdbx_strand_id
1 'polypeptide(L)'
;SPAKVEQGEWLAKEGKLTKALSLYKQAQKLDPNLDISAYAWKALCWDGSLHGYAVEVMDACEKAVAKDPENGGILDSRGLARALTGDTAGAISDFQAFVDWTNNDKLKAQRQKWIDELQAGKNPFTEQLLESLR
;
A
#
# COMPACT_ATOMS: atom_id res chain seq x y z
N SER A 1 0.51 10.67 -19.21
CA SER A 1 1.99 10.76 -19.36
C SER A 1 2.68 9.99 -18.25
N PRO A 2 3.49 8.96 -18.58
CA PRO A 2 4.24 8.15 -17.61
C PRO A 2 5.13 8.96 -16.66
N ALA A 3 5.76 10.05 -17.14
CA ALA A 3 6.64 10.89 -16.32
C ALA A 3 5.95 11.51 -15.09
N LYS A 4 4.64 11.79 -15.19
CA LYS A 4 3.87 12.30 -14.03
C LYS A 4 3.65 11.22 -12.97
N VAL A 5 3.52 9.96 -13.38
CA VAL A 5 3.37 8.82 -12.46
C VAL A 5 4.67 8.63 -11.69
N GLU A 6 5.80 8.58 -12.39
CA GLU A 6 7.13 8.44 -11.80
C GLU A 6 7.45 9.59 -10.82
N GLN A 7 7.15 10.83 -11.21
CA GLN A 7 7.27 11.97 -10.30
C GLN A 7 6.32 11.86 -9.09
N GLY A 8 5.11 11.33 -9.30
CA GLY A 8 4.15 11.08 -8.23
C GLY A 8 4.66 10.05 -7.22
N GLU A 9 5.30 8.97 -7.68
CA GLU A 9 5.91 7.94 -6.83
C GLU A 9 6.99 8.56 -5.93
N TRP A 10 7.90 9.35 -6.51
CA TRP A 10 8.92 10.06 -5.74
C TRP A 10 8.33 10.99 -4.68
N LEU A 11 7.28 11.74 -5.01
CA LEU A 11 6.62 12.62 -4.05
C LEU A 11 5.86 11.84 -2.97
N ALA A 12 5.31 10.67 -3.29
CA ALA A 12 4.64 9.82 -2.31
C ALA A 12 5.65 9.34 -1.25
N LYS A 13 6.81 8.87 -1.70
CA LYS A 13 7.92 8.45 -0.84
C LYS A 13 8.47 9.57 0.05
N GLU A 14 8.45 10.82 -0.43
CA GLU A 14 8.82 12.00 0.38
C GLU A 14 7.70 12.48 1.32
N GLY A 15 6.57 11.78 1.41
CA GLY A 15 5.42 12.19 2.22
C GLY A 15 4.60 13.34 1.63
N LYS A 16 4.91 13.81 0.42
CA LYS A 16 4.20 14.90 -0.28
C LYS A 16 2.95 14.36 -1.00
N LEU A 17 2.09 13.65 -0.27
CA LEU A 17 1.02 12.82 -0.84
C LEU A 17 -0.03 13.60 -1.63
N THR A 18 -0.42 14.79 -1.18
CA THR A 18 -1.37 15.64 -1.93
C THR A 18 -0.85 15.97 -3.34
N LYS A 19 0.47 16.19 -3.48
CA LYS A 19 1.10 16.44 -4.78
C LYS A 19 1.21 15.15 -5.60
N ALA A 20 1.59 14.04 -4.97
CA ALA A 20 1.64 12.72 -5.61
C ALA A 20 0.28 12.33 -6.22
N LEU A 21 -0.79 12.37 -5.42
CA LEU A 21 -2.16 12.06 -5.86
C LEU A 21 -2.62 12.97 -6.99
N SER A 22 -2.25 14.26 -6.95
CA SER A 22 -2.56 15.21 -8.03
C SER A 22 -1.86 14.82 -9.34
N LEU A 23 -0.60 14.38 -9.28
CA LEU A 23 0.13 13.97 -10.48
C LEU A 23 -0.43 12.70 -11.10
N TYR A 24 -0.81 11.71 -10.28
CA TYR A 24 -1.50 10.51 -10.76
C TYR A 24 -2.82 10.86 -11.47
N LYS A 25 -3.65 11.70 -10.84
CA LYS A 25 -4.92 12.19 -11.44
C LYS A 25 -4.67 12.94 -12.75
N GLN A 26 -3.66 13.79 -12.80
CA GLN A 26 -3.28 14.50 -14.04
C GLN A 26 -2.78 13.53 -15.12
N ALA A 27 -2.03 12.49 -14.75
CA ALA A 27 -1.52 11.50 -15.68
C ALA A 27 -2.67 10.78 -16.40
N GLN A 28 -3.69 10.35 -15.63
CA GLN A 28 -4.91 9.71 -16.15
C GLN A 28 -5.82 10.69 -16.90
N LYS A 29 -5.88 11.97 -16.51
CA LYS A 29 -6.65 12.99 -17.25
C LYS A 29 -6.05 13.27 -18.63
N LEU A 30 -4.73 13.34 -18.71
CA LEU A 30 -4.02 13.61 -19.98
C LEU A 30 -4.08 12.42 -20.93
N ASP A 31 -4.11 11.21 -20.39
CA ASP A 31 -4.22 9.99 -21.15
C ASP A 31 -5.13 9.01 -20.39
N PRO A 32 -6.44 8.98 -20.73
CA PRO A 32 -7.40 8.09 -20.09
C PRO A 32 -7.09 6.60 -20.25
N ASN A 33 -6.27 6.24 -21.25
CA ASN A 33 -5.85 4.87 -21.53
C ASN A 33 -4.45 4.57 -20.98
N LEU A 34 -3.88 5.49 -20.18
CA LEU A 34 -2.55 5.32 -19.60
C LEU A 34 -2.51 4.07 -18.73
N ASP A 35 -1.68 3.11 -19.14
CA ASP A 35 -1.45 1.89 -18.39
C ASP A 35 -0.43 2.15 -17.26
N ILE A 36 -0.94 2.49 -16.08
CA ILE A 36 -0.11 2.65 -14.87
C ILE A 36 0.16 1.27 -14.28
N SER A 37 1.44 0.92 -14.10
CA SER A 37 1.84 -0.42 -13.66
C SER A 37 1.29 -0.78 -12.26
N ALA A 38 1.17 -2.07 -11.98
CA ALA A 38 0.79 -2.57 -10.66
C ALA A 38 1.75 -2.06 -9.56
N TYR A 39 3.05 -1.98 -9.88
CA TYR A 39 4.08 -1.49 -8.95
C TYR A 39 3.97 0.00 -8.63
N ALA A 40 3.62 0.84 -9.61
CA ALA A 40 3.39 2.27 -9.37
C ALA A 40 2.20 2.47 -8.44
N TRP A 41 1.08 1.78 -8.70
CA TRP A 41 -0.08 1.79 -7.81
C TRP A 41 0.24 1.27 -6.40
N LYS A 42 1.00 0.17 -6.31
CA LYS A 42 1.50 -0.38 -5.05
C LYS A 42 2.33 0.64 -4.27
N ALA A 43 3.25 1.34 -4.93
CA ALA A 43 4.09 2.35 -4.27
C ALA A 43 3.24 3.47 -3.67
N LEU A 44 2.30 4.01 -4.45
CA LEU A 44 1.37 5.03 -3.96
C LEU A 44 0.50 4.52 -2.79
N CYS A 45 0.03 3.28 -2.86
CA CYS A 45 -0.71 2.62 -1.78
C CYS A 45 0.12 2.52 -0.49
N TRP A 46 1.35 1.99 -0.60
CA TRP A 46 2.25 1.79 0.54
C TRP A 46 2.67 3.11 1.18
N ASP A 47 3.27 4.00 0.40
CA ASP A 47 3.81 5.26 0.91
C ASP A 47 2.69 6.16 1.44
N GLY A 48 1.54 6.20 0.77
CA GLY A 48 0.38 6.93 1.26
C GLY A 48 -0.12 6.42 2.61
N SER A 49 -0.18 5.10 2.78
CA SER A 49 -0.58 4.48 4.05
C SER A 49 0.40 4.82 5.17
N LEU A 50 1.72 4.74 4.92
CA LEU A 50 2.75 5.10 5.89
C LEU A 50 2.72 6.57 6.31
N HIS A 51 2.28 7.45 5.41
CA HIS A 51 2.15 8.89 5.66
C HIS A 51 0.77 9.31 6.16
N GLY A 52 -0.10 8.38 6.53
CA GLY A 52 -1.41 8.66 7.15
C GLY A 52 -2.53 8.99 6.16
N TYR A 53 -2.35 8.67 4.88
CA TYR A 53 -3.33 8.87 3.80
C TYR A 53 -3.99 7.55 3.37
N ALA A 54 -4.14 6.59 4.30
CA ALA A 54 -4.60 5.24 3.99
C ALA A 54 -5.99 5.22 3.31
N VAL A 55 -6.88 6.14 3.70
CA VAL A 55 -8.20 6.31 3.08
C VAL A 55 -8.07 6.80 1.64
N GLU A 56 -7.24 7.81 1.40
CA GLU A 56 -7.07 8.47 0.11
C GLU A 56 -6.38 7.59 -0.93
N VAL A 57 -5.54 6.64 -0.49
CA VAL A 57 -4.81 5.73 -1.38
C VAL A 57 -5.47 4.37 -1.57
N MET A 58 -6.62 4.11 -0.95
CA MET A 58 -7.30 2.81 -1.09
C MET A 58 -7.64 2.47 -2.55
N ASP A 59 -8.05 3.45 -3.35
CA ASP A 59 -8.26 3.27 -4.80
C ASP A 59 -6.98 2.86 -5.54
N ALA A 60 -5.81 3.38 -5.13
CA ALA A 60 -4.53 2.93 -5.66
C ALA A 60 -4.22 1.48 -5.25
N CYS A 61 -4.51 1.10 -4.00
CA CYS A 61 -4.35 -0.27 -3.53
C CYS A 61 -5.19 -1.26 -4.35
N GLU A 62 -6.47 -0.97 -4.58
CA GLU A 62 -7.34 -1.85 -5.35
C GLU A 62 -6.96 -1.90 -6.84
N LYS A 63 -6.49 -0.79 -7.42
CA LYS A 63 -5.92 -0.78 -8.79
C LYS A 63 -4.65 -1.63 -8.90
N ALA A 64 -3.81 -1.64 -7.87
CA ALA A 64 -2.62 -2.49 -7.84
C ALA A 64 -3.03 -3.98 -7.83
N VAL A 65 -3.96 -4.37 -6.95
CA VAL A 65 -4.45 -5.76 -6.85
C VAL A 65 -5.17 -6.20 -8.13
N ALA A 66 -5.98 -5.34 -8.73
CA ALA A 66 -6.67 -5.65 -9.98
C ALA A 66 -5.71 -5.97 -11.14
N LYS A 67 -4.47 -5.47 -11.09
CA LYS A 67 -3.45 -5.72 -12.11
C LYS A 67 -2.62 -6.97 -11.87
N ASP A 68 -2.35 -7.29 -10.61
CA ASP A 68 -1.53 -8.44 -10.24
C ASP A 68 -2.03 -9.00 -8.89
N PRO A 69 -3.11 -9.80 -8.92
CA PRO A 69 -3.83 -10.21 -7.72
C PRO A 69 -3.10 -11.28 -6.89
N GLU A 70 -2.12 -11.96 -7.47
CA GLU A 70 -1.37 -13.05 -6.81
C GLU A 70 -0.04 -12.55 -6.21
N ASN A 71 0.30 -11.28 -6.41
CA ASN A 71 1.52 -10.70 -5.89
C ASN A 71 1.37 -10.34 -4.42
N GLY A 72 1.94 -11.17 -3.55
CA GLY A 72 1.89 -10.97 -2.11
C GLY A 72 2.38 -9.60 -1.67
N GLY A 73 3.38 -9.01 -2.34
CA GLY A 73 3.87 -7.67 -2.00
C GLY A 73 2.84 -6.56 -2.24
N ILE A 74 1.93 -6.74 -3.20
CA ILE A 74 0.80 -5.82 -3.43
C ILE A 74 -0.27 -6.02 -2.37
N LEU A 75 -0.61 -7.27 -2.07
CA LEU A 75 -1.56 -7.62 -1.02
C LEU A 75 -1.10 -7.06 0.33
N ASP A 76 0.17 -7.22 0.68
CA ASP A 76 0.79 -6.63 1.88
C ASP A 76 0.58 -5.12 1.99
N SER A 77 0.69 -4.40 0.86
CA SER A 77 0.49 -2.94 0.84
C SER A 77 -0.96 -2.56 1.09
N ARG A 78 -1.90 -3.29 0.47
CA ARG A 78 -3.34 -3.12 0.74
C ARG A 78 -3.69 -3.53 2.17
N GLY A 79 -3.06 -4.58 2.71
CA GLY A 79 -3.26 -5.05 4.08
C GLY A 79 -2.95 -3.96 5.11
N LEU A 80 -1.85 -3.22 4.91
CA LEU A 80 -1.54 -2.05 5.73
C LEU A 80 -2.62 -0.97 5.63
N ALA A 81 -3.02 -0.60 4.41
CA ALA A 81 -4.07 0.41 4.20
C ALA A 81 -5.41 -0.01 4.85
N ARG A 82 -5.78 -1.28 4.73
CA ARG A 82 -7.00 -1.85 5.33
C ARG A 82 -6.96 -1.82 6.85
N ALA A 83 -5.85 -2.21 7.46
CA ALA A 83 -5.72 -2.16 8.92
C ALA A 83 -5.85 -0.72 9.45
N LEU A 84 -5.20 0.24 8.78
CA LEU A 84 -5.25 1.66 9.15
C LEU A 84 -6.64 2.29 8.92
N THR A 85 -7.47 1.69 8.07
CA THR A 85 -8.84 2.15 7.78
C THR A 85 -9.92 1.34 8.49
N GLY A 86 -9.52 0.39 9.34
CA GLY A 86 -10.41 -0.39 10.20
C GLY A 86 -10.96 -1.69 9.59
N ASP A 87 -10.54 -2.06 8.38
CA ASP A 87 -10.82 -3.38 7.81
C ASP A 87 -9.80 -4.41 8.32
N THR A 88 -9.93 -4.76 9.61
CA THR A 88 -9.04 -5.71 10.29
C THR A 88 -9.08 -7.10 9.64
N ALA A 89 -10.26 -7.57 9.22
CA ALA A 89 -10.42 -8.89 8.62
C ALA A 89 -9.75 -8.97 7.24
N GLY A 90 -9.96 -7.96 6.39
CA GLY A 90 -9.29 -7.85 5.10
C GLY A 90 -7.77 -7.70 5.25
N ALA A 91 -7.30 -6.94 6.24
CA ALA A 91 -5.88 -6.80 6.52
C ALA A 91 -5.21 -8.12 6.91
N ILE A 92 -5.82 -8.90 7.81
CA ILE A 92 -5.31 -10.22 8.20
C ILE A 92 -5.21 -11.14 6.99
N SER A 93 -6.24 -11.16 6.14
CA SER A 93 -6.24 -11.98 4.92
C SER A 93 -5.10 -11.60 3.97
N ASP A 94 -4.89 -10.30 3.75
CA ASP A 94 -3.86 -9.80 2.84
C ASP A 94 -2.44 -10.05 3.39
N PHE A 95 -2.22 -9.87 4.70
CA PHE A 95 -0.94 -10.19 5.33
C PHE A 95 -0.64 -11.68 5.31
N GLN A 96 -1.65 -12.55 5.50
CA GLN A 96 -1.46 -13.99 5.41
C GLN A 96 -1.04 -14.40 4.00
N ALA A 97 -1.68 -13.85 2.97
CA ALA A 97 -1.29 -14.10 1.58
C ALA A 97 0.16 -13.67 1.31
N PHE A 98 0.63 -12.55 1.88
CA PHE A 98 2.02 -12.14 1.80
C PHE A 98 2.99 -13.12 2.50
N VAL A 99 2.62 -13.59 3.70
CA VAL A 99 3.41 -14.58 4.47
C VAL A 99 3.60 -15.88 3.68
N ASP A 100 2.55 -16.32 2.99
CA ASP A 100 2.56 -17.54 2.17
C ASP A 100 3.35 -17.35 0.87
N TRP A 101 3.33 -16.13 0.30
CA TRP A 101 3.98 -15.79 -0.97
C TRP A 101 5.50 -15.55 -0.84
N THR A 102 5.97 -14.90 0.22
CA THR A 102 7.38 -14.55 0.36
C THR A 102 8.22 -15.74 0.84
N ASN A 103 9.54 -15.71 0.58
CA ASN A 103 10.51 -16.61 1.21
C ASN A 103 11.41 -15.88 2.23
N ASN A 104 11.09 -14.62 2.55
CA ASN A 104 11.88 -13.82 3.49
C ASN A 104 11.38 -14.02 4.93
N ASP A 105 12.12 -14.81 5.71
CA ASP A 105 11.76 -15.15 7.10
C ASP A 105 11.56 -13.93 8.00
N LYS A 106 12.34 -12.86 7.80
CA LYS A 106 12.19 -11.63 8.60
C LYS A 106 10.86 -10.94 8.32
N LEU A 107 10.49 -10.84 7.03
CA LEU A 107 9.22 -10.23 6.62
C LEU A 107 8.04 -11.12 7.05
N LYS A 108 8.15 -12.46 6.94
CA LYS A 108 7.15 -13.38 7.49
C LYS A 108 6.92 -13.15 8.96
N ALA A 109 7.99 -13.17 9.75
CA ALA A 109 7.90 -12.97 11.20
C ALA A 109 7.31 -11.60 11.55
N GLN A 110 7.60 -10.55 10.78
CA GLN A 110 7.02 -9.23 11.00
C GLN A 110 5.51 -9.20 10.70
N ARG A 111 5.07 -9.73 9.55
CA ARG A 111 3.64 -9.76 9.20
C ARG A 111 2.86 -10.72 10.09
N GLN A 112 3.46 -11.83 10.52
CA GLN A 112 2.84 -12.72 11.49
C GLN A 112 2.55 -12.01 12.82
N LYS A 113 3.49 -11.19 13.33
CA LYS A 113 3.23 -10.37 14.52
C LYS A 113 2.06 -9.40 14.32
N TRP A 114 1.97 -8.78 13.15
CA TRP A 114 0.83 -7.90 12.85
C TRP A 114 -0.49 -8.67 12.83
N ILE A 115 -0.51 -9.86 12.20
CA ILE A 115 -1.68 -10.75 12.19
C ILE A 115 -2.09 -11.12 13.63
N ASP A 116 -1.14 -11.57 14.45
CA ASP A 116 -1.41 -12.00 15.82
C ASP A 116 -1.97 -10.85 16.68
N GLU A 117 -1.44 -9.63 16.53
CA GLU A 117 -1.95 -8.46 17.24
C GLU A 117 -3.35 -8.05 16.76
N LEU A 118 -3.59 -8.03 15.45
CA LEU A 118 -4.90 -7.73 14.87
C LEU A 118 -5.96 -8.76 15.29
N GLN A 119 -5.61 -10.06 15.32
CA GLN A 119 -6.48 -11.14 15.82
C GLN A 119 -6.81 -10.96 17.30
N ALA A 120 -5.88 -10.43 18.10
CA ALA A 120 -6.10 -10.08 19.49
C ALA A 120 -6.88 -8.77 19.69
N GLY A 121 -7.36 -8.13 18.61
CA GLY A 121 -8.07 -6.86 18.64
C GLY A 121 -7.17 -5.66 18.96
N LYS A 122 -5.85 -5.81 18.81
CA LYS A 122 -4.87 -4.74 19.03
C LYS A 122 -4.47 -4.12 17.69
N ASN A 123 -4.10 -2.84 17.74
CA ASN A 123 -3.55 -2.15 16.58
C ASN A 123 -2.01 -2.11 16.68
N PRO A 124 -1.26 -2.85 15.83
CA PRO A 124 0.20 -2.83 15.81
C PRO A 124 0.78 -1.51 15.24
N PHE A 125 -0.01 -0.75 14.48
CA PHE A 125 0.46 0.36 13.64
C PHE A 125 0.59 1.67 14.41
N THR A 126 1.57 1.72 15.31
CA THR A 126 1.98 2.96 15.98
C THR A 126 2.70 3.91 15.03
N GLU A 127 2.71 5.21 15.33
CA GLU A 127 3.48 6.20 14.56
C GLU A 127 4.95 5.82 14.44
N GLN A 128 5.55 5.30 15.51
CA GLN A 128 6.94 4.83 15.49
C GLN A 128 7.15 3.64 14.54
N LEU A 129 6.22 2.68 14.53
CA LEU A 129 6.29 1.57 13.58
C LEU A 129 6.17 2.08 12.15
N LEU A 130 5.20 2.95 11.87
CA LEU A 130 4.99 3.51 10.53
C LEU A 130 6.22 4.32 10.07
N GLU A 131 6.86 5.08 10.95
CA GLU A 131 8.12 5.77 10.65
C GLU A 131 9.24 4.80 10.29
N SER A 132 9.36 3.67 11.01
CA SER A 132 10.41 2.68 10.73
C SER A 132 10.25 1.93 9.40
N LEU A 133 9.10 2.08 8.74
CA LEU A 133 8.77 1.45 7.47
C LEU A 133 8.95 2.39 6.27
N ARG A 134 9.23 3.68 6.50
CA ARG A 134 9.46 4.71 5.47
C ARG A 134 10.83 4.58 4.81
#